data_AF-A0AA96F1H2-F1
#
_entry.id   AF-A0AA96F1H2-F1
#
_cell.length_a   1.000
_cell.length_b   1.000
_cell.length_c   1.000
_cell.angle_alpha   90.00
_cell.angle_beta   90.00
_cell.angle_gamma   90.00
#
_symmetry.space_group_name_H-M   'P 1'
#
loop_
_entity.id
_entity.type
_entity.pdbx_description
1 polymer ?
#
loop_
_entity_poly.entity_id
_entity_poly.type
_entity_poly.pdbx_seq_one_letter_code
_entity_poly.pdbx_strand_id
1 'polypeptide(L)'
;MTFKDDIKARIQTDFGENADKATTMLFDAINKVDYLKTDRVIRCIVFLANGNLTDLSKYIETATFDTRDVMLWAEYEKLSGDLNYKRKRDFNKTFDECINDVKE
;
A
#
# COMPACT_ATOMS: atom_id res chain seq x y z
N MET A 1 1.68 17.29 0.11
CA MET A 1 1.95 16.27 1.14
C MET A 1 3.35 15.71 0.89
N THR A 2 4.07 15.30 1.92
CA THR A 2 5.36 14.62 1.76
C THR A 2 5.23 13.21 2.31
N PHE A 3 5.69 12.19 1.59
CA PHE A 3 5.66 10.80 2.08
C PHE A 3 6.53 10.65 3.33
N LYS A 4 6.13 9.74 4.24
CA LYS A 4 6.99 9.30 5.34
C LYS A 4 8.22 8.57 4.81
N ASP A 5 9.27 8.56 5.62
CA ASP A 5 10.56 8.05 5.19
C ASP A 5 10.54 6.55 4.91
N ASP A 6 9.74 5.76 5.65
CA ASP A 6 9.56 4.33 5.38
C ASP A 6 8.94 4.09 4.00
N ILE A 7 7.99 4.92 3.58
CA ILE A 7 7.36 4.86 2.25
C ILE A 7 8.37 5.22 1.17
N LYS A 8 9.15 6.29 1.35
CA LYS A 8 10.19 6.68 0.40
C LYS A 8 11.24 5.59 0.23
N ALA A 9 11.76 5.06 1.34
CA ALA A 9 12.76 4.00 1.32
C ALA A 9 12.21 2.74 0.63
N ARG A 10 10.95 2.40 0.90
CA ARG A 10 10.31 1.25 0.25
C ARG A 10 10.14 1.45 -1.25
N ILE A 11 9.69 2.62 -1.70
CA ILE A 11 9.56 2.92 -3.14
C ILE A 11 10.93 2.82 -3.82
N GLN A 12 11.98 3.38 -3.21
CA GLN A 12 13.33 3.30 -3.77
C GLN A 12 13.83 1.85 -3.86
N THR A 13 13.59 1.06 -2.82
CA THR A 13 14.02 -0.35 -2.77
C THR A 13 13.27 -1.21 -3.77
N ASP A 14 11.94 -1.09 -3.85
CA ASP A 14 11.10 -1.98 -4.66
C ASP A 14 11.16 -1.63 -6.15
N PHE A 15 11.21 -0.34 -6.50
CA PHE A 15 11.09 0.12 -7.89
C PHE A 15 12.43 0.47 -8.55
N GLY A 16 13.52 0.65 -7.78
CA GLY A 16 14.85 0.94 -8.30
C GLY A 16 14.86 2.14 -9.25
N GLU A 17 15.31 1.95 -10.49
CA GLU A 17 15.35 2.99 -11.54
C GLU A 17 13.97 3.61 -11.83
N ASN A 18 12.87 2.91 -11.52
CA ASN A 18 11.51 3.40 -11.70
C ASN A 18 10.96 4.16 -10.49
N ALA A 19 11.73 4.33 -9.41
CA ALA A 19 11.26 4.92 -8.15
C ALA A 19 10.71 6.35 -8.31
N ASP A 20 11.34 7.18 -9.13
CA ASP A 20 10.87 8.55 -9.39
C ASP A 20 9.51 8.57 -10.11
N LYS A 21 9.34 7.65 -11.06
CA LYS A 21 8.07 7.49 -11.78
C LYS A 21 6.97 6.96 -10.84
N ALA A 22 7.28 5.97 -10.01
CA ALA A 22 6.35 5.44 -9.01
C ALA A 22 5.93 6.52 -8.00
N THR A 23 6.89 7.31 -7.52
CA THR A 23 6.66 8.46 -6.62
C THR A 23 5.72 9.48 -7.26
N THR A 24 5.96 9.82 -8.54
CA THR A 24 5.13 10.76 -9.29
C THR A 24 3.69 10.26 -9.44
N MET A 25 3.52 8.99 -9.83
CA MET A 25 2.20 8.37 -9.97
C MET A 25 1.40 8.39 -8.65
N LEU A 26 2.05 8.01 -7.54
CA LEU A 26 1.42 8.06 -6.22
C LEU A 26 1.07 9.49 -5.82
N PHE A 27 2.00 10.44 -6.01
CA PHE A 27 1.80 11.85 -5.68
C PHE A 27 0.62 12.46 -6.44
N ASP A 28 0.52 12.19 -7.74
CA ASP A 28 -0.58 12.65 -8.58
C ASP A 28 -1.93 12.07 -8.13
N ALA A 29 -1.96 10.78 -7.77
CA ALA A 29 -3.16 10.13 -7.29
C ALA A 29 -3.64 10.71 -5.95
N ILE A 30 -2.76 10.83 -4.96
CA ILE A 30 -3.14 11.34 -3.64
C ILE A 30 -3.57 12.81 -3.68
N ASN A 31 -3.06 13.62 -4.60
CA ASN A 31 -3.47 15.02 -4.73
C ASN A 31 -4.87 15.16 -5.35
N LYS A 32 -5.32 14.16 -6.12
CA LYS A 32 -6.66 14.12 -6.71
C LYS A 32 -7.71 13.53 -5.76
N VAL A 33 -7.29 12.65 -4.85
CA VAL A 33 -8.19 11.82 -4.06
C VAL A 33 -7.79 11.83 -2.58
N ASP A 34 -8.53 12.59 -1.76
CA ASP A 34 -8.14 12.89 -0.37
C ASP A 34 -8.01 11.65 0.53
N TYR A 35 -8.88 10.65 0.38
CA TYR A 35 -8.84 9.44 1.22
C TYR A 35 -7.64 8.53 0.92
N LEU A 36 -6.93 8.72 -0.20
CA LEU A 36 -5.67 8.02 -0.48
C LEU A 36 -4.49 8.59 0.32
N LYS A 37 -4.62 9.80 0.89
CA LYS A 37 -3.53 10.50 1.59
C LYS A 37 -3.13 9.87 2.93
N THR A 38 -3.76 8.77 3.34
CA THR A 38 -3.36 8.10 4.59
C THR A 38 -2.11 7.24 4.35
N ASP A 39 -1.15 7.29 5.28
CA ASP A 39 0.07 6.49 5.17
C ASP A 39 -0.23 4.99 5.03
N ARG A 40 -1.28 4.51 5.72
CA ARG A 40 -1.72 3.11 5.63
C ARG A 40 -2.13 2.72 4.21
N VAL A 41 -2.96 3.52 3.55
CA VAL A 41 -3.41 3.23 2.18
C VAL A 41 -2.22 3.28 1.22
N ILE A 42 -1.34 4.27 1.35
CA ILE A 42 -0.14 4.38 0.51
C ILE A 42 0.76 3.15 0.70
N ARG A 43 0.98 2.70 1.95
CA ARG A 43 1.75 1.49 2.24
C ARG A 43 1.12 0.24 1.64
N CYS A 44 -0.20 0.08 1.73
CA CYS A 44 -0.92 -1.03 1.11
C CYS A 44 -0.71 -1.05 -0.42
N ILE A 45 -0.85 0.10 -1.08
CA ILE A 45 -0.65 0.23 -2.53
C ILE A 45 0.79 -0.14 -2.92
N VAL A 46 1.78 0.42 -2.23
CA VAL A 46 3.21 0.16 -2.51
C VAL A 46 3.53 -1.32 -2.28
N PHE A 47 3.05 -1.91 -1.18
CA PHE A 47 3.25 -3.32 -0.86
C PHE A 47 2.69 -4.24 -1.95
N LEU A 48 1.45 -3.99 -2.39
CA LEU A 48 0.79 -4.81 -3.39
C LEU A 48 1.44 -4.66 -4.78
N ALA A 49 1.92 -3.46 -5.11
CA ALA A 49 2.58 -3.19 -6.37
C ALA A 49 3.95 -3.88 -6.51
N ASN A 50 4.65 -4.11 -5.39
CA ASN A 50 5.88 -4.90 -5.32
C ASN A 50 6.89 -4.59 -6.45
N GLY A 51 7.17 -3.30 -6.69
CA GLY A 51 8.12 -2.84 -7.69
C GLY A 51 7.60 -2.75 -9.13
N ASN A 52 6.35 -3.16 -9.39
CA ASN A 52 5.74 -3.15 -10.72
C ASN A 52 4.87 -1.91 -10.93
N LEU A 53 5.18 -1.09 -11.94
CA LEU A 53 4.44 0.14 -12.25
C LEU A 53 3.02 -0.11 -12.77
N THR A 54 2.79 -1.21 -13.49
CA THR A 54 1.46 -1.59 -13.96
C THR A 54 0.57 -1.98 -12.78
N ASP A 55 1.11 -2.76 -11.84
CA ASP A 55 0.40 -3.11 -10.61
C ASP A 55 0.20 -1.88 -9.71
N LEU A 56 1.19 -0.99 -9.65
CA LEU A 56 1.03 0.30 -8.97
C LEU A 56 -0.17 1.09 -9.50
N SER A 57 -0.29 1.24 -10.82
CA SER A 57 -1.44 1.91 -11.44
C SER A 57 -2.75 1.21 -11.07
N LYS A 58 -2.79 -0.12 -11.19
CA LYS A 58 -3.97 -0.94 -10.86
C LYS A 58 -4.41 -0.77 -9.41
N TYR A 59 -3.48 -0.77 -8.46
CA TYR A 59 -3.81 -0.64 -7.04
C TYR A 59 -4.14 0.81 -6.65
N ILE A 60 -3.59 1.81 -7.32
CA ILE A 60 -4.05 3.20 -7.22
C ILE A 60 -5.50 3.32 -7.67
N GLU A 61 -5.84 2.76 -8.84
CA GLU A 61 -7.21 2.78 -9.38
C GLU A 61 -8.19 2.05 -8.45
N THR A 62 -7.79 0.87 -7.96
CA THR A 62 -8.60 0.10 -7.01
C THR A 62 -8.85 0.91 -5.74
N ALA A 63 -7.80 1.49 -5.14
CA ALA A 63 -7.94 2.29 -3.93
C ALA A 63 -8.78 3.55 -4.14
N THR A 64 -8.75 4.12 -5.34
CA THR A 64 -9.61 5.25 -5.74
C THR A 64 -11.08 4.84 -5.78
N PHE A 65 -11.39 3.60 -6.11
CA PHE A 65 -12.77 3.11 -6.03
C PHE A 65 -13.15 2.75 -4.60
N ASP A 66 -12.34 1.91 -3.94
CA ASP A 66 -12.52 1.51 -2.54
C ASP A 66 -11.16 1.15 -1.89
N THR A 67 -10.72 2.00 -0.97
CA THR A 67 -9.49 1.75 -0.18
C THR A 67 -9.54 0.44 0.62
N ARG A 68 -10.73 -0.05 0.97
CA ARG A 68 -10.89 -1.28 1.77
C ARG A 68 -10.40 -2.51 1.02
N ASP A 69 -10.49 -2.53 -0.30
CA ASP A 69 -10.02 -3.66 -1.12
C ASP A 69 -8.51 -3.79 -1.04
N VAL A 70 -7.78 -2.70 -1.27
CA VAL A 70 -6.30 -2.72 -1.17
C VAL A 70 -5.84 -2.96 0.27
N MET A 71 -6.57 -2.47 1.27
CA MET A 71 -6.26 -2.75 2.68
C MET A 71 -6.47 -4.24 2.99
N LEU A 72 -7.58 -4.82 2.54
CA LEU A 72 -7.86 -6.24 2.73
C LEU A 72 -6.76 -7.11 2.10
N TRP A 73 -6.42 -6.85 0.84
CA TRP A 73 -5.44 -7.67 0.12
C TRP A 73 -4.02 -7.51 0.63
N ALA A 74 -3.65 -6.32 1.10
CA ALA A 74 -2.31 -6.06 1.60
C ALA A 74 -2.11 -6.62 3.03
N GLU A 75 -3.13 -6.47 3.88
CA GLU A 75 -3.02 -6.77 5.31
C GLU A 75 -3.49 -8.16 5.70
N TYR A 76 -4.36 -8.80 4.93
CA TYR A 76 -5.02 -10.05 5.31
C TYR A 76 -4.70 -11.18 4.35
N GLU A 77 -4.60 -12.38 4.91
CA GLU A 77 -4.58 -13.63 4.16
C GLU A 77 -5.97 -14.28 4.26
N LYS A 78 -6.56 -14.64 3.11
CA LYS A 78 -7.80 -15.42 3.08
C LYS A 78 -7.48 -16.87 3.49
N LEU A 79 -8.16 -17.34 4.53
CA LEU A 79 -8.12 -18.72 4.98
C LEU A 79 -9.23 -19.55 4.30
N SER A 80 -9.36 -20.83 4.65
CA SER A 80 -10.41 -21.68 4.10
C SER A 80 -11.80 -21.20 4.53
N GLY A 81 -12.71 -21.09 3.57
CA GLY A 81 -14.09 -20.66 3.77
C GLY A 81 -14.36 -19.21 3.38
N ASP A 82 -15.64 -18.83 3.40
CA ASP A 82 -16.05 -17.45 3.16
C ASP A 82 -15.88 -16.60 4.41
N LEU A 83 -15.43 -15.36 4.21
CA LEU A 83 -15.21 -14.37 5.26
C LEU A 83 -14.20 -14.77 6.35
N ASN A 84 -13.41 -15.82 6.12
CA ASN A 84 -12.35 -16.23 7.03
C ASN A 84 -11.01 -15.60 6.62
N TYR A 85 -10.60 -14.57 7.34
CA TYR A 85 -9.37 -13.82 7.07
C TYR A 85 -8.51 -13.72 8.31
N LYS A 86 -7.19 -13.87 8.14
CA LYS A 86 -6.22 -13.59 9.19
C LYS A 86 -5.40 -12.37 8.83
N ARG A 87 -5.36 -11.38 9.72
CA ARG A 87 -4.48 -10.22 9.57
C ARG A 87 -3.03 -10.67 9.72
N LYS A 88 -2.21 -10.35 8.71
CA LYS A 88 -0.76 -10.63 8.66
C LYS A 88 0.08 -9.39 8.83
N ARG A 89 -0.49 -8.21 8.52
CA ARG A 89 0.21 -6.94 8.54
C ARG A 89 -0.69 -5.84 9.09
N ASP A 90 -0.11 -4.90 9.81
CA ASP A 90 -0.76 -3.67 10.23
C ASP A 90 -0.04 -2.47 9.61
N PHE A 91 -0.54 -1.97 8.48
CA PHE A 91 0.07 -0.82 7.80
C PHE A 91 -0.29 0.53 8.43
N ASN A 92 -0.96 0.55 9.59
CA ASN A 92 -0.85 1.71 10.48
C ASN A 92 0.60 1.89 10.96
N LYS A 93 1.36 0.79 11.05
CA LYS A 93 2.80 0.77 11.35
C LYS A 93 3.63 0.86 10.06
N THR A 94 4.93 1.07 10.23
CA THR A 94 5.91 1.12 9.13
C THR A 94 6.12 -0.25 8.48
N PHE A 95 6.78 -0.32 7.33
CA PHE A 95 7.10 -1.60 6.68
C PHE A 95 7.90 -2.56 7.58
N ASP A 96 8.81 -2.05 8.40
CA ASP A 96 9.64 -2.87 9.30
C ASP A 96 8.85 -3.38 10.51
N GLU A 97 7.82 -2.66 10.93
CA GLU A 97 7.04 -2.98 12.13
C GLU A 97 5.67 -3.59 11.83
N CYS A 98 5.27 -3.66 10.54
CA CYS A 98 3.92 -4.06 10.16
C CYS A 98 3.56 -5.49 10.55
N ILE A 99 4.56 -6.35 10.81
CA ILE A 99 4.36 -7.73 11.27
C ILE A 99 4.44 -7.89 12.79
N ASN A 100 4.80 -6.84 13.51
CA ASN A 100 4.95 -6.87 14.97
C ASN A 100 3.59 -6.68 15.64
N ASP A 101 3.27 -7.53 16.62
CA ASP A 101 2.04 -7.46 17.43
C ASP A 101 0.77 -7.28 16.59
N VAL A 102 0.66 -7.99 15.46
CA VAL A 102 -0.53 -7.95 14.60
C VAL A 102 -1.69 -8.54 15.40
N LYS A 103 -2.58 -7.67 15.87
CA LYS A 103 -3.81 -8.06 16.55
C LYS A 103 -4.81 -8.56 15.51
N GLU A 104 -5.41 -9.72 15.81
CA GLU A 104 -6.52 -10.31 15.04
C GLU A 104 -7.81 -9.52 15.22
#